data_AF-A0A932VXD2-F1
#
_entry.id   AF-A0A932VXD2-F1
#
_cell.length_a   1.000
_cell.length_b   1.000
_cell.length_c   1.000
_cell.angle_alpha   90.00
_cell.angle_beta   90.00
_cell.angle_gamma   90.00
#
_symmetry.space_group_name_H-M   'P 1'
#
loop_
_entity.id
_entity.type
_entity.pdbx_description
1 polymer ?
#
loop_
_entity_poly.entity_id
_entity_poly.type
_entity_poly.pdbx_seq_one_letter_code
_entity_poly.pdbx_strand_id
1 'polypeptide(L)'
;TWSNQPSGAATGTEVAPDKPPAGVVGGSLEKDWNEFQTRPPVRNDGSAEPRWKTPTTPTRPEPPWPRGIIESGLAPFPGFAYQFENQWHDFLYGEHVNVYAGAMGDDALQGVIVIRTTRLDLSGAGSPEIFTTHQRVGTLRIVTAKDAILTLQSSQGRSFSFNVVTRTLSAE
;
A
#
# COMPACT_ATOMS: atom_id res chain seq x y z
N THR A 1 -38.83 9.75 25.43
CA THR A 1 -38.77 9.55 26.89
C THR A 1 -37.38 9.05 27.23
N TRP A 2 -36.81 9.65 28.26
CA TRP A 2 -35.42 9.62 28.69
C TRP A 2 -35.14 8.46 29.66
N SER A 3 -33.86 8.26 29.96
CA SER A 3 -33.27 7.59 31.14
C SER A 3 -33.02 6.07 31.04
N ASN A 4 -31.91 5.49 31.53
CA ASN A 4 -30.76 6.03 32.28
C ASN A 4 -29.57 5.03 32.23
N GLN A 5 -28.35 5.56 32.22
CA GLN A 5 -27.11 4.93 32.73
C GLN A 5 -27.13 4.89 34.28
N PRO A 6 -26.27 4.13 35.02
CA PRO A 6 -24.80 4.34 35.14
C PRO A 6 -24.02 3.01 35.40
N SER A 7 -22.73 2.86 35.67
CA SER A 7 -21.47 3.63 35.75
C SER A 7 -20.36 2.57 35.89
N GLY A 8 -19.13 2.84 35.44
CA GLY A 8 -17.97 2.00 35.80
C GLY A 8 -16.69 2.42 35.10
N ALA A 9 -15.90 3.26 35.77
CA ALA A 9 -14.59 3.74 35.32
C ALA A 9 -13.51 2.66 35.42
N ALA A 10 -12.60 2.60 34.45
CA ALA A 10 -11.21 2.16 34.68
C ALA A 10 -10.29 2.69 33.58
N THR A 11 -9.42 3.60 33.99
CA THR A 11 -8.14 3.99 33.39
C THR A 11 -7.34 2.80 32.85
N GLY A 12 -7.05 2.80 31.55
CA GLY A 12 -6.08 1.91 30.92
C GLY A 12 -4.69 2.54 30.96
N THR A 13 -3.87 2.04 31.89
CA THR A 13 -2.47 2.41 32.09
C THR A 13 -1.59 1.92 30.93
N GLU A 14 -0.72 2.82 30.51
CA GLU A 14 0.41 2.67 29.60
C GLU A 14 1.28 1.43 29.92
N VAL A 15 1.57 0.63 28.89
CA VAL A 15 2.38 -0.59 28.98
C VAL A 15 3.87 -0.22 28.89
N ALA A 16 4.61 -0.45 29.97
CA ALA A 16 6.08 -0.39 29.97
C ALA A 16 6.67 -1.59 29.20
N PRO A 17 7.79 -1.43 28.48
CA PRO A 17 8.44 -2.55 27.82
C PRO A 17 9.16 -3.47 28.83
N ASP A 18 9.05 -4.75 28.52
CA ASP A 18 9.49 -5.91 29.28
C ASP A 18 10.99 -5.89 29.67
N LYS A 19 11.25 -6.44 30.86
CA LYS A 19 12.58 -6.66 31.45
C LYS A 19 13.27 -7.85 30.74
N PRO A 20 14.51 -7.73 30.25
CA PRO A 20 15.25 -8.90 29.77
C PRO A 20 15.67 -9.82 30.94
N PRO A 21 15.60 -11.16 30.78
CA PRO A 21 15.93 -12.11 31.83
C PRO A 21 17.43 -12.18 32.12
N ALA A 22 17.74 -12.45 33.39
CA ALA A 22 19.09 -12.44 33.97
C ALA A 22 19.84 -13.78 33.80
N GLY A 23 21.16 -13.67 33.58
CA GLY A 23 22.15 -14.74 33.58
C GLY A 23 23.07 -14.57 32.37
N VAL A 24 24.32 -14.11 32.49
CA VAL A 24 25.48 -14.88 32.95
C VAL A 24 26.63 -13.90 33.32
N VAL A 25 27.06 -13.97 34.59
CA VAL A 25 28.43 -13.80 35.13
C VAL A 25 29.13 -12.43 35.06
N GLY A 26 29.31 -11.82 36.25
CA GLY A 26 30.63 -11.33 36.70
C GLY A 26 30.86 -9.82 36.84
N GLY A 27 30.58 -9.27 38.04
CA GLY A 27 31.34 -8.14 38.62
C GLY A 27 30.68 -6.75 38.63
N SER A 28 30.50 -6.22 39.85
CA SER A 28 30.38 -4.79 40.23
C SER A 28 29.35 -3.90 39.53
N LEU A 29 28.10 -3.84 40.03
CA LEU A 29 27.13 -2.79 39.67
C LEU A 29 26.20 -2.30 40.81
N GLU A 30 26.46 -2.66 42.08
CA GLU A 30 25.60 -2.18 43.19
C GLU A 30 25.97 -0.78 43.71
N LYS A 31 27.08 -0.19 43.25
CA LYS A 31 27.53 1.13 43.73
C LYS A 31 26.94 2.32 42.96
N ASP A 32 26.43 2.11 41.75
CA ASP A 32 25.96 3.20 40.87
C ASP A 32 24.48 3.55 41.07
N TRP A 33 23.69 2.74 41.77
CA TRP A 33 22.24 2.97 41.91
C TRP A 33 21.89 4.04 42.95
N ASN A 34 22.71 4.23 43.99
CA ASN A 34 22.42 5.21 45.05
C ASN A 34 22.73 6.67 44.66
N GLU A 35 23.47 6.91 43.58
CA GLU A 35 23.79 8.27 43.11
C GLU A 35 22.62 8.95 42.37
N PHE A 36 21.67 8.15 41.86
CA PHE A 36 20.47 8.67 41.18
C PHE A 36 19.41 9.24 42.14
N GLN A 37 19.49 8.98 43.44
CA GLN A 37 18.44 9.36 44.40
C GLN A 37 18.67 10.72 45.10
N THR A 38 19.81 11.40 44.89
CA THR A 38 20.13 12.64 45.65
C THR A 38 20.16 13.91 44.80
N ARG A 39 19.68 13.90 43.55
CA ARG A 39 19.56 15.14 42.78
C ARG A 39 18.45 16.02 43.40
N PRO A 40 18.73 17.26 43.83
CA PRO A 40 17.68 18.17 44.31
C PRO A 40 16.70 18.50 43.18
N PRO A 41 15.43 18.83 43.49
CA PRO A 41 14.45 19.20 42.47
C PRO A 41 14.95 20.45 41.73
N VAL A 42 15.03 20.35 40.41
CA VAL A 42 15.30 21.47 39.52
C VAL A 42 14.21 22.52 39.78
N ARG A 43 14.62 23.72 40.23
CA ARG A 43 13.73 24.87 40.33
C ARG A 43 13.25 25.20 38.93
N ASN A 44 11.93 25.13 38.70
CA ASN A 44 11.30 25.76 37.54
C ASN A 44 11.44 27.28 37.71
N ASP A 45 12.51 27.86 37.16
CA ASP A 45 12.48 29.27 36.79
C ASP A 45 11.62 29.40 35.52
N GLY A 46 10.77 30.41 35.48
CA GLY A 46 9.79 30.63 34.41
C GLY A 46 10.42 31.11 33.10
N SER A 47 11.38 30.36 32.55
CA SER A 47 12.03 30.64 31.27
C SER A 47 11.24 30.01 30.13
N ALA A 48 10.71 30.86 29.25
CA ALA A 48 9.88 30.54 28.10
C ALA A 48 10.28 29.25 27.37
N GLU A 49 9.31 28.35 27.16
CA GLU A 49 9.48 27.19 26.28
C GLU A 49 10.01 27.67 24.92
N PRO A 50 11.06 27.03 24.36
CA PRO A 50 11.38 27.26 22.97
C PRO A 50 10.18 26.75 22.16
N ARG A 51 9.38 27.68 21.64
CA ARG A 51 8.39 27.39 20.60
C ARG A 51 9.16 26.78 19.44
N TRP A 52 9.21 25.46 19.38
CA TRP A 52 9.65 24.75 18.19
C TRP A 52 8.72 25.22 17.08
N LYS A 53 9.19 26.16 16.27
CA LYS A 53 8.52 26.53 15.03
C LYS A 53 8.44 25.23 14.25
N THR A 54 7.24 24.70 14.08
CA THR A 54 7.01 23.55 13.21
C THR A 54 7.70 23.90 11.89
N PRO A 55 8.74 23.16 11.46
CA PRO A 55 9.36 23.44 10.18
C PRO A 55 8.24 23.37 9.15
N THR A 56 7.95 24.50 8.51
CA THR A 56 7.04 24.54 7.39
C THR A 56 7.74 23.79 6.29
N THR A 57 7.54 22.46 6.23
CA THR A 57 8.01 21.65 5.12
C THR A 57 7.47 22.34 3.87
N PRO A 58 8.33 22.84 2.97
CA PRO A 58 7.84 23.35 1.70
C PRO A 58 7.04 22.20 1.08
N THR A 59 5.76 22.43 0.80
CA THR A 59 4.90 21.49 0.10
C THR A 59 5.49 21.25 -1.28
N ARG A 60 6.42 20.31 -1.37
CA ARG A 60 6.94 19.84 -2.64
C ARG A 60 5.72 19.23 -3.35
N PRO A 61 5.42 19.65 -4.59
CA PRO A 61 4.37 19.01 -5.37
C PRO A 61 4.61 17.51 -5.40
N GLU A 62 3.57 16.73 -5.12
CA GLU A 62 3.66 15.28 -5.23
C GLU A 62 4.09 14.91 -6.65
N PRO A 63 5.03 13.95 -6.82
CA PRO A 63 5.39 13.50 -8.14
C PRO A 63 4.14 13.07 -8.92
N PRO A 64 4.05 13.39 -10.22
CA PRO A 64 2.94 12.93 -11.04
C PRO A 64 2.91 11.40 -11.03
N TRP A 65 1.70 10.84 -11.04
CA TRP A 65 1.52 9.40 -11.10
C TRP A 65 2.25 8.81 -12.32
N PRO A 66 2.97 7.68 -12.16
CA PRO A 66 3.62 7.00 -13.28
C PRO A 66 2.58 6.66 -14.35
N ARG A 67 2.92 6.92 -15.61
CA ARG A 67 2.08 6.60 -16.78
C ARG A 67 2.79 5.65 -17.72
N GLY A 68 2.02 4.87 -18.48
CA GLY A 68 2.51 3.87 -19.39
C GLY A 68 2.72 2.52 -18.71
N ILE A 69 3.50 1.65 -19.37
CA ILE A 69 3.79 0.29 -18.90
C ILE A 69 4.81 0.37 -17.76
N ILE A 70 4.55 -0.39 -16.69
CA ILE A 70 5.37 -0.52 -15.50
C ILE A 70 5.64 -2.01 -15.31
N GLU A 71 6.92 -2.38 -15.21
CA GLU A 71 7.37 -3.77 -15.27
C GLU A 71 7.34 -4.51 -13.92
N SER A 72 6.86 -3.88 -12.84
CA SER A 72 7.05 -4.45 -11.50
C SER A 72 6.08 -5.58 -11.15
N GLY A 73 4.92 -5.65 -11.82
CA GLY A 73 3.84 -6.59 -11.47
C GLY A 73 3.22 -6.33 -10.11
N LEU A 74 3.64 -5.28 -9.39
CA LEU A 74 3.16 -4.98 -8.05
C LEU A 74 1.74 -4.43 -8.11
N ALA A 75 0.83 -5.12 -7.44
CA ALA A 75 -0.59 -4.78 -7.43
C ALA A 75 -1.18 -4.88 -6.02
N PRO A 76 -2.20 -4.07 -5.69
CA PRO A 76 -2.86 -4.08 -4.39
C PRO A 76 -3.87 -5.24 -4.28
N PHE A 77 -3.51 -6.41 -4.79
CA PHE A 77 -4.33 -7.61 -4.76
C PHE A 77 -3.54 -8.73 -4.09
N PRO A 78 -4.23 -9.65 -3.39
CA PRO A 78 -3.55 -10.80 -2.81
C PRO A 78 -2.95 -11.68 -3.91
N GLY A 79 -1.69 -12.11 -3.74
CA GLY A 79 -1.00 -12.96 -4.70
C GLY A 79 -1.61 -14.35 -4.91
N PHE A 80 -2.46 -14.81 -3.98
CA PHE A 80 -3.22 -16.05 -4.15
C PHE A 80 -4.38 -15.91 -5.14
N ALA A 81 -4.86 -14.68 -5.39
CA ALA A 81 -5.94 -14.43 -6.34
C ALA A 81 -5.39 -14.21 -7.75
N TYR A 82 -4.25 -13.53 -7.87
CA TYR A 82 -3.64 -13.17 -9.15
C TYR A 82 -2.12 -13.16 -9.06
N GLN A 83 -1.46 -13.51 -10.15
CA GLN A 83 -0.02 -13.38 -10.34
C GLN A 83 0.22 -12.46 -11.53
N PHE A 84 0.62 -11.21 -11.27
CA PHE A 84 0.81 -10.20 -12.31
C PHE A 84 2.26 -10.14 -12.80
N GLU A 85 2.41 -10.03 -14.11
CA GLU A 85 3.70 -9.85 -14.78
C GLU A 85 4.08 -8.37 -14.86
N ASN A 86 3.12 -7.53 -15.23
CA ASN A 86 3.30 -6.10 -15.33
C ASN A 86 1.95 -5.36 -15.28
N GLN A 87 2.02 -4.04 -15.36
CA GLN A 87 0.85 -3.19 -15.30
C GLN A 87 1.00 -1.98 -16.22
N TRP A 88 -0.11 -1.33 -16.50
CA TRP A 88 -0.19 -0.09 -17.24
C TRP A 88 -1.04 0.91 -16.49
N HIS A 89 -0.59 2.16 -16.44
CA HIS A 89 -1.31 3.26 -15.81
C HIS A 89 -1.56 4.39 -16.82
N ASP A 90 -2.74 4.99 -16.77
CA ASP A 90 -2.98 6.28 -17.44
C ASP A 90 -4.15 7.04 -16.81
N PHE A 91 -4.39 8.23 -17.35
CA PHE A 91 -5.49 9.11 -17.02
C PHE A 91 -6.50 9.12 -18.15
N LEU A 92 -7.68 8.57 -17.90
CA LEU A 92 -8.77 8.52 -18.87
C LEU A 92 -10.02 9.15 -18.25
N TYR A 93 -10.65 10.09 -18.96
CA TYR A 93 -11.92 10.72 -18.56
C TYR A 93 -11.96 11.31 -17.15
N GLY A 94 -10.82 11.79 -16.63
CA GLY A 94 -10.75 12.35 -15.28
C GLY A 94 -10.62 11.30 -14.17
N GLU A 95 -10.17 10.09 -14.51
CA GLU A 95 -9.91 9.01 -13.57
C GLU A 95 -8.53 8.39 -13.81
N HIS A 96 -7.90 7.91 -12.74
CA HIS A 96 -6.73 7.05 -12.82
C HIS A 96 -7.17 5.64 -13.16
N VAL A 97 -6.63 5.09 -14.25
CA VAL A 97 -6.91 3.73 -14.67
C VAL A 97 -5.63 2.91 -14.55
N ASN A 98 -5.70 1.86 -13.73
CA ASN A 98 -4.64 0.87 -13.60
C ASN A 98 -5.10 -0.43 -14.22
N VAL A 99 -4.31 -0.98 -15.14
CA VAL A 99 -4.55 -2.27 -15.78
C VAL A 99 -3.40 -3.19 -15.39
N TYR A 100 -3.71 -4.33 -14.79
CA TYR A 100 -2.75 -5.34 -14.39
C TYR A 100 -2.92 -6.57 -15.29
N ALA A 101 -1.82 -7.11 -15.82
CA ALA A 101 -1.83 -8.28 -16.68
C ALA A 101 -1.04 -9.43 -16.05
N GLY A 102 -1.59 -10.64 -16.14
CA GLY A 102 -0.96 -11.81 -15.54
C GLY A 102 -1.77 -13.09 -15.72
N ALA A 103 -1.74 -13.94 -14.71
CA ALA A 103 -2.55 -15.15 -14.61
C ALA A 103 -3.41 -15.18 -13.34
N MET A 104 -4.44 -16.02 -13.35
CA MET A 104 -5.18 -16.38 -12.13
C MET A 104 -4.25 -17.07 -11.13
N GLY A 105 -4.40 -16.76 -9.84
CA GLY A 105 -3.52 -17.29 -8.79
C GLY A 105 -3.68 -18.79 -8.55
N ASP A 106 -4.86 -19.34 -8.83
CA ASP A 106 -5.18 -20.76 -8.76
C ASP A 106 -5.00 -21.50 -10.11
N ASP A 107 -4.78 -20.77 -11.20
CA ASP A 107 -4.59 -21.33 -12.54
C ASP A 107 -3.63 -20.47 -13.39
N ALA A 108 -2.35 -20.86 -13.40
CA ALA A 108 -1.30 -20.19 -14.18
C ALA A 108 -1.52 -20.27 -15.70
N LEU A 109 -2.39 -21.17 -16.20
CA LEU A 109 -2.73 -21.24 -17.62
C LEU A 109 -3.88 -20.29 -17.99
N GLN A 110 -4.62 -19.77 -17.02
CA GLN A 110 -5.70 -18.81 -17.27
C GLN A 110 -5.15 -17.38 -17.22
N GLY A 111 -4.94 -16.81 -18.41
CA GLY A 111 -4.56 -15.40 -18.55
C GLY A 111 -5.66 -14.47 -18.02
N VAL A 112 -5.26 -13.40 -17.33
CA VAL A 112 -6.17 -12.43 -16.71
C VAL A 112 -5.68 -10.99 -16.90
N ILE A 113 -6.65 -10.09 -17.04
CA ILE A 113 -6.51 -8.64 -16.95
C ILE A 113 -7.41 -8.17 -15.81
N VAL A 114 -6.85 -7.40 -14.89
CA VAL A 114 -7.60 -6.77 -13.80
C VAL A 114 -7.49 -5.26 -13.95
N ILE A 115 -8.63 -4.56 -13.91
CA ILE A 115 -8.69 -3.11 -14.05
C ILE A 115 -9.17 -2.52 -12.74
N ARG A 116 -8.50 -1.45 -12.31
CA ARG A 116 -8.92 -0.66 -11.17
C ARG A 116 -8.94 0.82 -11.55
N THR A 117 -10.08 1.44 -11.35
CA THR A 117 -10.29 2.87 -11.61
C THR A 117 -10.36 3.62 -10.27
N THR A 118 -9.59 4.70 -10.14
CA THR A 118 -9.60 5.57 -8.95
C THR A 118 -9.91 7.01 -9.39
N ARG A 119 -10.80 7.68 -8.67
CA ARG A 119 -11.10 9.09 -8.94
C ARG A 119 -9.90 9.98 -8.65
N LEU A 120 -9.78 11.09 -9.38
CA LEU A 120 -8.67 12.06 -9.22
C LEU A 120 -8.61 12.69 -7.81
N ASP A 121 -9.75 12.85 -7.15
CA ASP A 121 -9.84 13.37 -5.79
C ASP A 121 -9.49 12.31 -4.73
N LEU A 122 -9.10 11.10 -5.15
CA LEU A 122 -8.80 9.94 -4.33
C LEU A 122 -9.94 9.55 -3.37
N SER A 123 -11.16 10.05 -3.60
CA SER A 123 -12.33 9.83 -2.74
C SER A 123 -12.84 8.39 -2.76
N GLY A 124 -12.33 7.58 -3.70
CA GLY A 124 -12.60 6.15 -3.75
C GLY A 124 -12.03 5.49 -5.01
N ALA A 125 -11.76 4.19 -4.89
CA ALA A 125 -11.49 3.32 -6.02
C ALA A 125 -12.73 2.46 -6.30
N GLY A 126 -13.08 2.30 -7.58
CA GLY A 126 -14.13 1.37 -8.00
C GLY A 126 -13.76 -0.08 -7.70
N SER A 127 -14.77 -0.95 -7.71
CA SER A 127 -14.55 -2.40 -7.69
C SER A 127 -13.69 -2.83 -8.89
N PRO A 128 -12.77 -3.79 -8.71
CA PRO A 128 -11.95 -4.25 -9.81
C PRO A 128 -12.80 -4.95 -10.87
N GLU A 129 -12.54 -4.66 -12.14
CA GLU A 129 -13.11 -5.36 -13.29
C GLU A 129 -12.12 -6.45 -13.74
N ILE A 130 -12.61 -7.65 -14.05
CA ILE A 130 -11.77 -8.82 -14.34
C ILE A 130 -12.13 -9.37 -15.71
N PHE A 131 -11.12 -9.56 -16.55
CA PHE A 131 -11.25 -10.12 -17.90
C PHE A 131 -10.29 -11.29 -18.04
N THR A 132 -10.81 -12.45 -18.44
CA THR A 132 -10.01 -13.64 -18.67
C THR A 132 -9.93 -13.96 -20.15
N THR A 133 -8.82 -14.55 -20.59
CA THR A 133 -8.75 -15.11 -21.94
C THR A 133 -9.75 -16.26 -22.08
N HIS A 134 -10.47 -16.33 -23.20
CA HIS A 134 -11.38 -17.45 -23.45
C HIS A 134 -10.67 -18.82 -23.49
N GLN A 135 -9.37 -18.80 -23.82
CA GLN A 135 -8.54 -19.99 -23.89
C GLN A 135 -7.45 -19.91 -22.81
N ARG A 136 -7.06 -21.06 -22.27
CA ARG A 136 -6.02 -21.19 -21.24
C ARG A 136 -4.63 -21.13 -21.90
N VAL A 137 -4.18 -19.92 -22.18
CA VAL A 137 -2.98 -19.62 -22.99
C VAL A 137 -1.78 -19.15 -22.18
N GLY A 138 -1.85 -19.28 -20.84
CA GLY A 138 -0.82 -18.82 -19.92
C GLY A 138 -1.01 -17.38 -19.44
N THR A 139 -0.08 -16.96 -18.58
CA THR A 139 0.02 -15.58 -18.07
C THR A 139 0.13 -14.57 -19.21
N LEU A 140 -0.48 -13.41 -19.02
CA LEU A 140 -0.43 -12.28 -19.95
C LEU A 140 0.58 -11.24 -19.50
N ARG A 141 1.27 -10.64 -20.47
CA ARG A 141 2.12 -9.45 -20.27
C ARG A 141 1.73 -8.37 -21.26
N ILE A 142 1.62 -7.13 -20.81
CA ILE A 142 1.42 -5.97 -21.68
C ILE A 142 2.76 -5.69 -22.38
N VAL A 143 2.80 -5.75 -23.70
CA VAL A 143 4.04 -5.56 -24.48
C VAL A 143 4.09 -4.20 -25.16
N THR A 144 2.93 -3.64 -25.52
CA THR A 144 2.84 -2.29 -26.05
C THR A 144 1.55 -1.62 -25.57
N ALA A 145 1.58 -0.29 -25.52
CA ALA A 145 0.43 0.54 -25.26
C ALA A 145 0.43 1.67 -26.29
N LYS A 146 -0.64 1.77 -27.07
CA LYS A 146 -0.85 2.87 -28.00
C LYS A 146 -2.25 3.43 -27.76
N ASP A 147 -2.30 4.70 -27.41
CA ASP A 147 -3.51 5.34 -26.92
C ASP A 147 -4.09 4.52 -25.75
N ALA A 148 -5.38 4.15 -25.81
CA ALA A 148 -6.03 3.30 -24.81
C ALA A 148 -6.14 1.82 -25.26
N ILE A 149 -5.29 1.39 -26.19
CA ILE A 149 -5.23 0.00 -26.68
C ILE A 149 -3.92 -0.61 -26.21
N LEU A 150 -4.03 -1.72 -25.48
CA LEU A 150 -2.91 -2.49 -24.98
C LEU A 150 -2.75 -3.74 -25.85
N THR A 151 -1.55 -3.97 -26.38
CA THR A 151 -1.21 -5.27 -26.95
C THR A 151 -0.61 -6.12 -25.84
N LEU A 152 -1.13 -7.33 -25.68
CA LEU A 152 -0.67 -8.31 -24.71
C LEU A 152 -0.11 -9.53 -25.41
N GLN A 153 0.88 -10.15 -24.80
CA GLN A 153 1.43 -11.43 -25.22
C GLN A 153 1.26 -12.44 -24.08
N SER A 154 0.76 -13.62 -24.40
CA SER A 154 0.72 -14.73 -23.45
C SER A 154 2.06 -15.46 -23.38
N SER A 155 2.32 -16.18 -22.29
CA SER A 155 3.53 -17.00 -22.17
C SER A 155 3.63 -18.13 -23.22
N GLN A 156 2.52 -18.49 -23.87
CA GLN A 156 2.49 -19.42 -25.01
C GLN A 156 2.65 -18.71 -26.37
N GLY A 157 2.95 -17.42 -26.38
CA GLY A 157 3.25 -16.64 -27.59
C GLY A 157 2.03 -16.13 -28.34
N ARG A 158 0.83 -16.17 -27.76
CA ARG A 158 -0.40 -15.65 -28.41
C ARG A 158 -0.57 -14.17 -28.13
N SER A 159 -0.97 -13.43 -29.16
CA SER A 159 -1.23 -11.99 -29.05
C SER A 159 -2.70 -11.69 -28.79
N PHE A 160 -2.93 -10.66 -28.00
CA PHE A 160 -4.25 -10.13 -27.68
C PHE A 160 -4.22 -8.62 -27.74
N SER A 161 -5.36 -8.03 -28.08
CA SER A 161 -5.61 -6.61 -27.96
C SER A 161 -6.66 -6.38 -26.88
N PHE A 162 -6.35 -5.47 -25.96
CA PHE A 162 -7.28 -5.00 -24.94
C PHE A 162 -7.57 -3.51 -25.13
N ASN A 163 -8.82 -3.18 -25.42
CA ASN A 163 -9.28 -1.80 -25.46
C ASN A 163 -9.75 -1.39 -24.07
N VAL A 164 -9.00 -0.49 -23.44
CA VAL A 164 -9.26 -0.02 -22.07
C VAL A 164 -10.56 0.77 -22.01
N VAL A 165 -10.91 1.54 -23.04
CA VAL A 165 -12.14 2.36 -23.05
C VAL A 165 -13.38 1.50 -23.19
N THR A 166 -13.37 0.53 -24.11
CA THR A 166 -14.54 -0.31 -24.39
C THR A 166 -14.59 -1.58 -23.54
N ARG A 167 -13.59 -1.80 -22.68
CA ARG A 167 -13.48 -2.98 -21.81
C ARG A 167 -13.56 -4.28 -22.60
N THR A 168 -12.85 -4.34 -23.73
CA THR A 168 -12.94 -5.46 -24.67
C THR A 168 -11.58 -6.13 -24.82
N LEU A 169 -11.54 -7.43 -24.55
CA LEU A 169 -10.39 -8.30 -24.81
C LEU A 169 -10.66 -9.11 -26.09
N SER A 170 -9.72 -9.05 -27.03
CA SER A 170 -9.80 -9.78 -28.30
C SER A 170 -8.47 -10.46 -28.61
N ALA A 171 -8.52 -11.65 -29.21
CA ALA A 171 -7.34 -12.27 -29.79
C ALA A 171 -7.01 -11.57 -31.10
N GLU A 172 -5.72 -11.39 -31.40
CA GLU A 172 -5.24 -10.91 -32.70
C GLU A 172 -5.14 -12.03 -33.74
#